data_AF-A0A269YZZ5-F1
#
_entry.id   AF-A0A269YZZ5-F1
#
_cell.length_a   1.000
_cell.length_b   1.000
_cell.length_c   1.000
_cell.angle_alpha   90.00
_cell.angle_beta   90.00
_cell.angle_gamma   90.00
#
_symmetry.space_group_name_H-M   'P 1'
#
loop_
_entity.id
_entity.type
_entity.pdbx_description
1 polymer ?
#
loop_
_entity_poly.entity_id
_entity_poly.type
_entity_poly.pdbx_seq_one_letter_code
_entity_poly.pdbx_strand_id
1 'polypeptide(L)' 'KHRLFNQKLAEPIVNSETGEIVVEEGTVLDRRKLDEIMDVLEANANSEVFELEGTVIDEPVEIQSIKVYVPN' A
#
# COMPACT_ATOMS: atom_id res chain seq x y z
N LYS A 1 0.41 -10.32 -3.72
CA LYS A 1 -0.71 -9.50 -3.21
C LYS A 1 -1.78 -10.27 -2.39
N HIS A 2 -1.82 -11.61 -2.41
CA HIS A 2 -2.74 -12.43 -1.58
C HIS A 2 -2.57 -12.34 -0.05
N ARG A 3 -1.52 -11.70 0.46
CA ARG A 3 -1.20 -11.65 1.91
C ARG A 3 -2.03 -10.63 2.71
N LEU A 4 -2.72 -9.73 2.01
CA LEU A 4 -3.57 -8.69 2.62
C LEU A 4 -5.01 -9.17 2.86
N PHE A 5 -5.40 -10.31 2.29
CA PHE A 5 -6.74 -10.84 2.50
C PHE A 5 -6.97 -11.15 3.98
N ASN A 6 -8.10 -10.68 4.49
CA ASN A 6 -8.50 -10.78 5.88
C ASN A 6 -7.58 -10.06 6.89
N GLN A 7 -6.74 -9.13 6.41
CA GLN A 7 -5.95 -8.26 7.28
C GLN A 7 -6.72 -6.98 7.61
N LYS A 8 -6.47 -6.43 8.80
CA LYS A 8 -6.98 -5.12 9.20
C LYS A 8 -5.92 -4.06 8.94
N LEU A 9 -6.27 -3.04 8.16
CA LEU A 9 -5.38 -1.93 7.85
C LEU A 9 -5.04 -1.12 9.11
N ALA A 10 -3.76 -0.80 9.28
CA ALA A 10 -3.27 0.10 10.33
C ALA A 10 -3.08 1.53 9.83
N GLU A 11 -3.10 1.74 8.51
CA GLU A 11 -3.08 3.05 7.86
C GLU A 11 -4.04 3.04 6.66
N PRO A 12 -4.55 4.20 6.23
CA PRO A 12 -5.40 4.28 5.05
C PRO A 12 -4.61 3.88 3.79
N ILE A 13 -5.33 3.36 2.80
CA ILE A 13 -4.79 3.18 1.44
C ILE A 13 -5.16 4.43 0.64
N VAL A 14 -4.14 5.10 0.13
CA VAL A 14 -4.27 6.35 -0.62
C VAL A 14 -3.76 6.12 -2.04
N ASN A 15 -4.47 6.67 -3.02
CA ASN A 15 -3.95 6.77 -4.38
C ASN A 15 -2.88 7.85 -4.42
N SER A 16 -1.63 7.47 -4.64
CA SER A 16 -0.50 8.42 -4.67
C SER A 16 -0.55 9.42 -5.82
N GLU A 17 -1.33 9.15 -6.88
CA GLU A 17 -1.48 10.06 -8.01
C GLU A 17 -2.52 11.17 -7.75
N THR A 18 -3.63 10.84 -7.08
CA THR A 18 -4.74 11.78 -6.83
C THR A 18 -4.78 12.32 -5.40
N GLY A 19 -4.13 11.63 -4.45
CA GLY A 19 -4.20 11.90 -3.02
C GLY A 19 -5.52 11.43 -2.36
N GLU A 20 -6.37 10.71 -3.08
CA GLU A 20 -7.66 10.25 -2.55
C GLU A 20 -7.52 9.00 -1.67
N ILE A 21 -8.23 8.98 -0.54
CA ILE A 21 -8.34 7.82 0.32
C ILE A 21 -9.30 6.81 -0.34
N VAL A 22 -8.78 5.64 -0.68
CA VAL A 22 -9.55 4.55 -1.30
C VAL A 22 -10.05 3.57 -0.25
N VAL A 23 -9.29 3.40 0.84
CA VAL A 23 -9.71 2.59 1.99
C VAL A 23 -9.32 3.29 3.28
N GLU A 24 -10.28 3.41 4.19
CA GLU A 24 -10.09 3.96 5.53
C GLU A 24 -9.25 3.03 6.42
N GLU A 25 -8.50 3.64 7.33
CA GLU A 25 -7.80 2.92 8.41
C GLU A 25 -8.78 2.03 9.20
N GLY A 26 -8.30 0.86 9.62
CA GLY A 26 -9.06 -0.05 10.46
C GLY A 26 -10.05 -0.91 9.66
N THR A 27 -10.14 -0.71 8.36
CA THR A 27 -10.90 -1.58 7.46
C THR A 27 -10.28 -2.96 7.39
N VAL A 28 -11.11 -4.00 7.53
CA VAL A 28 -10.72 -5.37 7.18
C VAL A 28 -10.88 -5.57 5.68
N LEU A 29 -9.80 -6.02 5.03
CA LEU A 29 -9.76 -6.26 3.60
C LEU A 29 -10.36 -7.64 3.28
N ASP A 30 -11.65 -7.65 2.95
CA ASP A 30 -12.31 -8.81 2.37
C ASP A 30 -12.06 -8.90 0.85
N ARG A 31 -12.62 -9.95 0.21
CA ARG A 31 -12.39 -10.20 -1.21
C ARG A 31 -12.96 -9.09 -2.10
N ARG A 32 -14.12 -8.53 -1.75
CA ARG A 32 -14.77 -7.48 -2.57
C ARG A 32 -13.95 -6.20 -2.50
N LYS A 33 -13.54 -5.82 -1.29
CA LYS A 33 -12.68 -4.64 -1.09
C LYS A 33 -11.32 -4.79 -1.77
N LEU A 34 -10.73 -5.98 -1.71
CA LEU A 34 -9.49 -6.24 -2.44
C LEU A 34 -9.67 -6.12 -3.95
N ASP A 35 -10.75 -6.65 -4.50
CA ASP A 35 -11.03 -6.55 -5.93
C ASP A 35 -11.28 -5.07 -6.32
N GLU A 36 -11.98 -4.29 -5.49
CA GLU A 36 -12.23 -2.85 -5.71
C GLU A 36 -10.96 -1.99 -5.72
N ILE A 37 -9.96 -2.34 -4.92
CA ILE A 37 -8.73 -1.55 -4.80
C ILE A 37 -7.53 -2.17 -5.51
N MET A 38 -7.71 -3.30 -6.20
CA MET A 38 -6.62 -4.03 -6.85
C MET A 38 -5.88 -3.15 -7.85
N ASP A 39 -6.64 -2.40 -8.66
CA ASP A 39 -6.11 -1.48 -9.67
C ASP A 39 -5.23 -0.40 -9.03
N VAL A 40 -5.68 0.18 -7.91
CA VAL A 40 -4.92 1.21 -7.19
C VAL A 40 -3.67 0.63 -6.54
N LEU A 41 -3.77 -0.58 -5.97
CA LEU A 41 -2.64 -1.31 -5.42
C LEU A 41 -1.61 -1.67 -6.51
N GLU A 42 -2.05 -1.94 -7.75
CA GLU A 42 -1.21 -2.27 -8.91
C GLU A 42 -0.54 -1.08 -9.57
N ALA A 43 -1.15 0.09 -9.49
CA ALA A 43 -0.50 1.34 -9.79
C ALA A 43 0.51 1.67 -8.68
N ASN A 44 0.16 2.58 -7.77
CA ASN A 44 1.14 3.25 -6.91
C ASN A 44 0.65 3.42 -5.47
N ALA A 45 -0.33 2.64 -5.00
CA ALA A 45 -0.92 2.85 -3.67
C ALA A 45 0.14 2.87 -2.55
N ASN A 46 0.20 3.94 -1.77
CA ASN A 46 1.18 4.12 -0.68
C ASN A 46 2.63 3.82 -1.12
N SER A 47 3.01 4.24 -2.34
CA SER A 47 4.38 4.16 -2.82
C SER A 47 5.18 5.41 -2.40
N GLU A 48 6.41 5.17 -1.96
CA GLU A 48 7.38 6.22 -1.63
C GLU A 48 8.67 5.98 -2.40
N VAL A 49 9.23 7.06 -2.96
CA VAL A 49 10.52 7.03 -3.66
C VAL A 49 11.63 7.26 -2.65
N PHE A 50 12.51 6.27 -2.51
CA PHE A 50 13.68 6.35 -1.67
C PHE A 50 14.92 6.64 -2.52
N GLU A 51 15.53 7.81 -2.29
CA GLU A 51 16.86 8.13 -2.80
C GLU A 51 17.89 7.45 -1.89
N LEU A 52 18.65 6.52 -2.45
CA LEU A 52 19.67 5.79 -1.69
C LEU A 52 20.99 6.57 -1.70
N GLU A 53 21.21 7.43 -0.70
CA GLU A 53 22.51 8.09 -0.56
C GLU A 53 23.59 7.10 -0.08
N GLY A 54 24.64 6.90 -0.88
CA GLY A 54 25.85 6.18 -0.48
C GLY A 54 25.91 4.68 -0.82
N THR A 55 25.01 4.17 -1.66
CA THR A 55 25.04 2.78 -2.17
C THR A 55 25.56 2.69 -3.62
N VAL A 56 25.93 1.48 -4.07
CA VAL A 56 26.44 1.20 -5.44
C VAL A 56 25.38 1.42 -6.54
N ILE A 57 24.11 1.55 -6.15
CA ILE A 57 23.00 1.84 -7.05
C ILE A 57 22.68 3.34 -6.92
N ASP A 58 22.92 4.09 -8.00
CA ASP A 58 22.68 5.54 -8.10
C ASP A 58 21.24 5.88 -8.52
N GLU A 59 20.37 4.87 -8.67
CA GLU A 59 19.00 5.04 -9.16
C GLU A 59 17.98 4.99 -8.00
N PRO A 60 17.00 5.92 -7.98
CA PRO A 60 15.95 5.94 -6.96
C PRO A 60 15.09 4.67 -7.03
N VAL A 61 14.71 4.15 -5.87
CA VAL A 61 13.87 2.94 -5.76
C VAL A 61 12.49 3.32 -5.24
N GLU A 62 11.44 2.84 -5.90
CA GLU A 62 10.08 2.99 -5.43
C GLU A 62 9.69 1.81 -4.53
N ILE A 63 9.26 2.11 -3.30
CA ILE A 63 8.85 1.10 -2.32
C ILE A 63 7.38 1.30 -1.99
N GLN A 64 6.60 0.23 -2.16
CA GLN A 64 5.21 0.17 -1.73
C GLN A 64 5.09 -0.38 -0.31
N SER A 65 4.58 0.42 0.63
CA SER A 65 4.44 0.03 2.04
C SER A 65 2.99 0.03 2.49
N ILE A 66 2.52 -1.09 3.03
CA ILE A 66 1.16 -1.24 3.57
C ILE A 66 1.25 -1.75 5.00
N LYS A 67 0.77 -0.95 5.96
CA LYS A 67 0.76 -1.32 7.37
C LYS A 67 -0.56 -1.99 7.74
N VAL A 68 -0.44 -3.14 8.40
CA VAL A 68 -1.58 -3.92 8.91
C VAL A 68 -1.38 -4.21 10.39
N TYR A 69 -2.49 -4.34 11.12
CA TYR A 69 -2.46 -4.85 12.48
C TYR A 69 -2.06 -6.32 12.46
N VAL A 70 -1.18 -6.72 13.39
CA VAL A 70 -0.81 -8.12 13.57
C VAL A 70 -2.05 -8.88 14.02
N PRO A 71 -2.49 -9.95 13.33
CA PRO A 71 -3.56 -10.80 13.82
C PRO A 71 -3.08 -11.51 15.09
N ASN A 72 -3.86 -11.40 16.18
CA ASN A 72 -3.64 -12.15 17.42
C ASN A 72 -3.77 -13.66 17.22
#